data_AF-A0A7S1GWB7-F1
#
_entry.id   AF-A0A7S1GWB7-F1
#
_cell.length_a   1.000
_cell.length_b   1.000
_cell.length_c   1.000
_cell.angle_alpha   90.00
_cell.angle_beta   90.00
_cell.angle_gamma   90.00
#
_symmetry.space_group_name_H-M   'P 1'
#
loop_
_entity.id
_entity.type
_entity.pdbx_description
1 polymer ?
#
loop_
_entity_poly.entity_id
_entity_poly.type
_entity_poly.pdbx_seq_one_letter_code
_entity_poly.pdbx_strand_id
1 'polypeptide(L)'
;VSQTHVLKLLEEKGAGAIVDEVEEHGTESDREWLHYILHEPTSEREVPGIGVRDRGRGDVVFDHFVRHDNARGAKLTEAQVLALRLYTCPAFASLNNPLRRFRRGVDGKMVQPAKIAEPHSMPVTIFCIREGIRQLRAVVARKRAARPLWRGVKNVTVGSDFFRDGGGVEVAPMSTSYSLETAVQYSMSPCSVIFKLVRSSFMEQGADLDW
;
A
#
# COMPACT_ATOMS: atom_id res chain seq x y z
N VAL A 1 -11.79 5.30 14.77
CA VAL A 1 -13.00 5.49 13.93
C VAL A 1 -13.67 4.14 13.69
N SER A 2 -15.00 4.04 13.84
CA SER A 2 -15.73 2.79 13.56
C SER A 2 -15.90 2.58 12.06
N GLN A 3 -16.03 1.32 11.61
CA GLN A 3 -16.29 1.00 10.21
C GLN A 3 -17.57 1.68 9.68
N THR A 4 -18.61 1.77 10.51
CA THR A 4 -19.87 2.48 10.17
C THR A 4 -19.63 3.95 9.84
N HIS A 5 -18.75 4.63 10.59
CA HIS A 5 -18.44 6.03 10.32
C HIS A 5 -17.67 6.22 9.01
N VAL A 6 -16.70 5.34 8.73
CA VAL A 6 -15.97 5.35 7.45
C VAL A 6 -16.92 5.16 6.27
N LEU A 7 -17.85 4.19 6.37
CA LEU A 7 -18.83 3.95 5.32
C LEU A 7 -19.74 5.15 5.10
N LYS A 8 -20.18 5.82 6.17
CA LYS A 8 -20.98 7.05 6.08
C LYS A 8 -20.22 8.17 5.36
N LEU A 9 -18.95 8.40 5.70
CA LEU A 9 -18.12 9.41 5.02
C LEU A 9 -17.95 9.11 3.53
N LEU A 10 -17.76 7.83 3.18
CA LEU A 10 -17.65 7.39 1.79
C LEU A 10 -18.97 7.54 1.02
N GLU A 11 -20.11 7.32 1.67
CA GLU A 11 -21.43 7.54 1.08
C GLU A 11 -21.69 9.03 0.82
N GLU A 12 -21.31 9.91 1.76
CA GLU A 12 -21.54 11.34 1.67
C GLU A 12 -20.57 12.05 0.72
N LYS A 13 -19.28 11.67 0.72
CA LYS A 13 -18.21 12.40 0.03
C LYS A 13 -17.47 11.61 -1.04
N GLY A 14 -17.66 10.30 -1.13
CA GLY A 14 -16.92 9.44 -2.07
C GLY A 14 -15.40 9.60 -1.93
N ALA A 15 -14.72 9.88 -3.03
CA ALA A 15 -13.28 10.14 -3.05
C ALA A 15 -12.88 11.42 -2.28
N GLY A 16 -13.80 12.37 -2.11
CA GLY A 16 -13.57 13.59 -1.33
C GLY A 16 -13.22 13.32 0.14
N ALA A 17 -13.68 12.22 0.72
CA ALA A 17 -13.29 11.84 2.08
C ALA A 17 -11.79 11.53 2.20
N ILE A 18 -11.16 11.01 1.14
CA ILE A 18 -9.70 10.77 1.11
C ILE A 18 -8.96 12.09 0.92
N VAL A 19 -9.49 12.98 0.07
CA VAL A 19 -8.93 14.32 -0.11
C VAL A 19 -8.88 15.05 1.22
N ASP A 20 -9.99 15.08 1.96
CA ASP A 20 -10.05 15.71 3.29
C ASP A 20 -8.99 15.12 4.26
N GLU A 21 -8.84 13.79 4.30
CA GLU A 21 -7.84 13.13 5.17
C GLU A 21 -6.40 13.53 4.84
N VAL A 22 -6.07 13.59 3.55
CA VAL A 22 -4.71 13.94 3.10
C VAL A 22 -4.43 15.43 3.30
N GLU A 23 -5.41 16.29 3.06
CA GLU A 23 -5.27 17.73 3.31
C GLU A 23 -5.04 17.99 4.81
N GLU A 24 -5.81 17.35 5.69
CA GLU A 24 -5.74 17.57 7.14
C GLU A 24 -4.50 16.92 7.78
N HIS A 25 -4.12 15.71 7.33
CA HIS A 25 -3.13 14.89 8.05
C HIS A 25 -1.92 14.45 7.21
N GLY A 26 -1.94 14.70 5.91
CA GLY A 26 -0.84 14.41 5.00
C GLY A 26 0.35 15.35 5.21
N THR A 27 1.52 14.88 4.80
CA THR A 27 2.69 15.71 4.58
C THR A 27 2.53 16.54 3.31
N GLU A 28 3.42 17.52 3.10
CA GLU A 28 3.43 18.29 1.84
C GLU A 28 3.57 17.37 0.62
N SER A 29 4.47 16.38 0.71
CA SER A 29 4.62 15.39 -0.35
C SER A 29 3.33 14.60 -0.60
N ASP A 30 2.57 14.27 0.45
CA ASP A 30 1.31 13.52 0.27
C ASP A 30 0.29 14.34 -0.51
N ARG A 31 0.19 15.65 -0.24
CA ARG A 31 -0.69 16.59 -0.96
C ARG A 31 -0.25 16.80 -2.41
N GLU A 32 1.05 16.97 -2.66
CA GLU A 32 1.59 17.08 -4.01
C GLU A 32 1.25 15.85 -4.86
N TRP A 33 1.41 14.65 -4.30
CA TRP A 33 1.06 13.41 -5.01
C TRP A 33 -0.45 13.23 -5.18
N LEU A 34 -1.26 13.67 -4.21
CA LEU A 34 -2.71 13.69 -4.36
C LEU A 34 -3.12 14.60 -5.53
N HIS A 35 -2.57 15.80 -5.58
CA HIS A 35 -2.81 16.76 -6.67
C HIS A 35 -2.42 16.14 -8.02
N TYR A 36 -1.21 15.60 -8.12
CA TYR A 36 -0.74 14.91 -9.33
C TYR A 36 -1.71 13.81 -9.78
N ILE A 37 -2.17 12.96 -8.86
CA ILE A 37 -3.08 11.86 -9.20
C ILE A 37 -4.43 12.36 -9.73
N LEU A 38 -4.98 13.42 -9.13
CA LEU A 38 -6.33 13.89 -9.42
C LEU A 38 -6.41 14.85 -10.61
N HIS A 39 -5.38 15.66 -10.83
CA HIS A 39 -5.46 16.83 -11.70
C HIS A 39 -4.46 16.85 -12.84
N GLU A 40 -3.38 16.06 -12.76
CA GLU A 40 -2.36 16.04 -13.79
C GLU A 40 -2.50 14.78 -14.67
N PRO A 41 -2.20 14.88 -15.98
CA PRO A 41 -1.93 13.71 -16.79
C PRO A 41 -0.74 12.93 -16.23
N THR A 42 -0.77 11.61 -16.39
CA THR A 42 0.37 10.77 -16.01
C THR A 42 1.61 11.17 -16.77
N SER A 43 2.74 11.10 -16.10
CA SER A 43 4.05 11.38 -16.67
C SER A 43 5.09 10.47 -16.03
N GLU A 44 6.13 10.12 -16.79
CA GLU A 44 7.25 9.36 -16.24
C GLU A 44 8.02 10.23 -15.25
N ARG A 45 7.91 9.91 -13.96
CA ARG A 45 8.60 10.66 -12.89
C ARG A 45 9.51 9.74 -12.12
N GLU A 46 10.79 10.09 -12.02
CA GLU A 46 11.71 9.40 -11.13
C GLU A 46 11.39 9.76 -9.68
N VAL A 47 11.07 8.75 -8.87
CA VAL A 47 10.71 8.90 -7.47
C VAL A 47 11.79 8.22 -6.61
N PRO A 48 12.57 9.00 -5.84
CA PRO A 48 13.66 8.45 -5.03
C PRO A 48 13.20 7.30 -4.12
N GLY A 49 13.90 6.16 -4.22
CA GLY A 49 13.60 4.98 -3.41
C GLY A 49 12.32 4.23 -3.79
N ILE A 50 11.65 4.60 -4.89
CA ILE A 50 10.49 3.88 -5.44
C ILE A 50 10.78 3.42 -6.88
N GLY A 51 11.32 4.29 -7.72
CA GLY A 51 11.56 4.05 -9.14
C GLY A 51 10.78 5.01 -10.02
N VAL A 52 10.50 4.61 -11.27
CA VAL A 52 9.80 5.48 -12.23
C VAL A 52 8.30 5.28 -12.12
N ARG A 53 7.58 6.33 -11.71
CA ARG A 53 6.12 6.38 -11.69
C ARG A 53 5.56 6.48 -13.11
N ASP A 54 4.44 5.78 -13.37
CA ASP A 54 3.67 5.81 -14.62
C ASP A 54 4.50 5.55 -15.90
N ARG A 55 5.56 4.74 -15.78
CA ARG A 55 6.41 4.31 -16.90
C ARG A 55 5.58 3.71 -18.04
N GLY A 56 5.78 4.22 -19.27
CA GLY A 56 5.15 3.74 -20.50
C GLY A 56 3.65 3.96 -20.59
N ARG A 57 3.06 4.81 -19.72
CA ARG A 57 1.61 4.96 -19.61
C ARG A 57 1.02 5.98 -20.59
N GLY A 58 1.84 6.90 -21.09
CA GLY A 58 1.40 8.06 -21.87
C GLY A 58 0.65 9.09 -21.01
N ASP A 59 -0.10 9.97 -21.67
CA ASP A 59 -0.75 11.12 -21.02
C ASP A 59 -2.22 10.78 -20.70
N VAL A 60 -2.46 9.97 -19.66
CA VAL A 60 -3.81 9.61 -19.20
C VAL A 60 -4.12 10.25 -17.85
N VAL A 61 -5.39 10.52 -17.58
CA VAL A 61 -5.84 11.17 -16.34
C VAL A 61 -6.48 10.16 -15.37
N PHE A 62 -6.80 10.59 -14.14
CA PHE A 62 -7.36 9.74 -13.08
C PHE A 62 -8.48 8.80 -13.55
N ASP A 63 -9.40 9.34 -14.33
CA ASP A 63 -10.57 8.65 -14.87
C ASP A 63 -10.22 7.45 -15.77
N HIS A 64 -9.04 7.43 -16.39
CA HIS A 64 -8.52 6.25 -17.07
C HIS A 64 -8.40 5.06 -16.12
N PHE A 65 -7.89 5.28 -14.90
CA PHE A 65 -7.74 4.25 -13.89
C PHE A 65 -9.08 3.77 -13.36
N VAL A 66 -10.04 4.68 -13.17
CA VAL A 66 -11.40 4.32 -12.77
C VAL A 66 -12.05 3.39 -13.80
N ARG A 67 -11.80 3.65 -15.09
CA ARG A 67 -12.37 2.86 -16.20
C ARG A 67 -11.55 1.64 -16.60
N HIS A 68 -10.38 1.42 -16.01
CA HIS A 68 -9.52 0.29 -16.34
C HIS A 68 -10.23 -1.05 -16.06
N ASP A 69 -10.01 -2.06 -16.91
CA ASP A 69 -10.70 -3.36 -16.85
C ASP A 69 -10.58 -4.04 -15.48
N ASN A 70 -9.43 -3.91 -14.82
CA ASN A 70 -9.23 -4.46 -13.48
C ASN A 70 -10.10 -3.73 -12.43
N ALA A 71 -10.20 -2.40 -12.49
CA ALA A 71 -11.03 -1.62 -11.58
C ALA A 71 -12.52 -1.93 -11.78
N ARG A 72 -12.99 -1.90 -13.03
CA ARG A 72 -14.37 -2.22 -13.38
C ARG A 72 -14.73 -3.67 -13.07
N GLY A 73 -13.84 -4.61 -13.41
CA GLY A 73 -14.01 -6.03 -13.14
C GLY A 73 -14.08 -6.35 -11.64
N ALA A 74 -13.33 -5.61 -10.82
CA ALA A 74 -13.36 -5.72 -9.37
C ALA A 74 -14.49 -4.91 -8.72
N LYS A 75 -15.16 -4.03 -9.48
CA LYS A 75 -16.17 -3.07 -9.01
C LYS A 75 -15.61 -2.06 -7.99
N LEU A 76 -14.37 -1.61 -8.22
CA LEU A 76 -13.76 -0.58 -7.39
C LEU A 76 -14.53 0.73 -7.50
N THR A 77 -14.68 1.43 -6.39
CA THR A 77 -15.13 2.84 -6.38
C THR A 77 -13.99 3.78 -6.73
N GLU A 78 -14.31 5.02 -7.10
CA GLU A 78 -13.29 6.06 -7.33
C GLU A 78 -12.40 6.28 -6.10
N ALA A 79 -12.98 6.26 -4.89
CA ALA A 79 -12.24 6.37 -3.64
C ALA A 79 -11.22 5.22 -3.48
N GLN A 80 -11.59 3.99 -3.86
CA GLN A 80 -10.67 2.85 -3.79
C GLN A 80 -9.56 2.96 -4.82
N VAL A 81 -9.85 3.41 -6.04
CA VAL A 81 -8.84 3.65 -7.07
C VAL A 81 -7.88 4.75 -6.63
N LEU A 82 -8.39 5.85 -6.08
CA LEU A 82 -7.59 6.95 -5.53
C LEU A 82 -6.66 6.45 -4.41
N ALA A 83 -7.20 5.72 -3.43
CA ALA A 83 -6.43 5.21 -2.31
C ALA A 83 -5.30 4.26 -2.75
N LEU A 84 -5.55 3.40 -3.75
CA LEU A 84 -4.53 2.50 -4.30
C LEU A 84 -3.46 3.24 -5.11
N ARG A 85 -3.84 4.25 -5.90
CA ARG A 85 -2.87 5.09 -6.62
C ARG A 85 -2.01 5.92 -5.67
N LEU A 86 -2.59 6.41 -4.58
CA LEU A 86 -1.87 7.13 -3.52
C LEU A 86 -0.94 6.19 -2.75
N TYR A 87 -1.35 4.95 -2.47
CA TYR A 87 -0.50 3.95 -1.81
C TYR A 87 0.76 3.58 -2.60
N THR A 88 0.77 3.79 -3.91
CA THR A 88 1.88 3.45 -4.81
C THR A 88 2.80 4.64 -5.11
N CYS A 89 2.60 5.78 -4.44
CA CYS A 89 3.52 6.92 -4.43
C CYS A 89 4.18 7.04 -3.03
N PRO A 90 5.07 8.02 -2.78
CA PRO A 90 5.70 8.27 -1.48
C PRO A 90 4.77 8.30 -0.26
N ALA A 91 3.47 8.56 -0.45
CA ALA A 91 2.48 8.54 0.62
C ALA A 91 2.32 7.18 1.33
N PHE A 92 2.84 6.09 0.76
CA PHE A 92 2.90 4.79 1.43
C PHE A 92 3.57 4.88 2.82
N ALA A 93 4.52 5.80 3.01
CA ALA A 93 5.21 5.97 4.29
C ALA A 93 4.26 6.53 5.36
N SER A 94 3.49 7.57 5.04
CA SER A 94 2.47 8.17 5.89
C SER A 94 1.34 7.20 6.23
N LEU A 95 1.04 6.26 5.33
CA LEU A 95 0.01 5.23 5.51
C LEU A 95 0.52 3.99 6.29
N ASN A 96 1.74 3.53 6.04
CA ASN A 96 2.26 2.31 6.66
C ASN A 96 2.86 2.54 8.04
N ASN A 97 3.57 3.66 8.24
CA ASN A 97 4.33 3.87 9.47
C ASN A 97 3.45 3.92 10.73
N PRO A 98 2.27 4.58 10.73
CA PRO A 98 1.39 4.55 11.90
C PRO A 98 0.92 3.14 12.24
N LEU A 99 0.65 2.28 11.25
CA LEU A 99 0.25 0.88 11.47
C LEU A 99 1.35 0.04 12.12
N ARG A 100 2.63 0.41 11.92
CA ARG A 100 3.79 -0.28 12.49
C ARG A 100 4.19 0.22 13.89
N ARG A 101 3.55 1.29 14.39
CA ARG A 101 3.84 1.87 15.71
C ARG A 101 2.98 1.18 16.77
N PHE A 102 3.56 0.23 17.48
CA PHE A 102 2.90 -0.43 18.61
C PHE A 102 3.12 0.34 19.91
N ARG A 103 2.13 0.25 20.81
CA ARG A 103 2.22 0.79 22.17
C ARG A 103 3.38 0.14 22.92
N ARG A 104 4.17 0.98 23.60
CA ARG A 104 5.27 0.55 24.45
C ARG A 104 5.01 0.91 25.91
N GLY A 105 5.45 0.06 26.83
CA GLY A 105 5.43 0.31 28.27
C GLY A 105 6.51 1.30 28.69
N VAL A 106 6.53 1.65 29.97
CA VAL A 106 7.56 2.52 30.58
C VAL A 106 8.97 1.94 30.44
N ASP A 107 9.10 0.63 30.29
CA ASP A 107 10.35 -0.09 30.06
C ASP A 107 10.76 -0.13 28.57
N GLY A 108 10.00 0.54 27.70
CA GLY A 108 10.22 0.55 26.26
C GLY A 108 9.80 -0.72 25.53
N LYS A 109 9.30 -1.76 26.23
CA LYS A 109 8.86 -3.01 25.60
C LYS A 109 7.46 -2.88 25.03
N MET A 110 7.18 -3.64 23.98
CA MET A 110 5.84 -3.68 23.38
C MET A 110 4.82 -4.22 24.39
N VAL A 111 3.73 -3.50 24.59
CA VAL A 111 2.62 -3.94 25.43
C VAL A 111 1.91 -5.12 24.75
N GLN A 112 1.66 -6.19 25.50
CA GLN A 112 0.94 -7.36 25.02
C GLN A 112 -0.52 -7.38 25.53
N PRO A 113 -1.50 -7.79 24.71
CA PRO A 113 -1.36 -8.08 23.28
C PRO A 113 -0.99 -6.81 22.49
N ALA A 114 -0.24 -6.99 21.40
CA ALA A 114 0.21 -5.89 20.56
C ALA A 114 -0.97 -5.01 20.12
N LYS A 115 -0.87 -3.71 20.42
CA LYS A 115 -1.86 -2.69 20.05
C LYS A 115 -1.16 -1.54 19.36
N ILE A 116 -1.76 -1.02 18.29
CA ILE A 116 -1.30 0.23 17.68
C ILE A 116 -1.28 1.34 18.75
N ALA A 117 -0.27 2.19 18.68
CA ALA A 117 -0.04 3.23 19.69
C ALA A 117 -1.22 4.20 19.69
N GLU A 118 -1.60 4.67 18.51
CA GLU A 118 -2.67 5.63 18.27
C GLU A 118 -3.57 5.19 17.12
N PRO A 119 -4.83 5.65 17.05
CA PRO A 119 -5.65 5.52 15.85
C PRO A 119 -4.94 6.08 14.62
N HIS A 120 -5.15 5.45 13.47
CA HIS A 120 -4.62 5.96 12.19
C HIS A 120 -5.28 7.31 11.87
N SER A 121 -4.51 8.29 11.41
CA SER A 121 -5.01 9.63 11.06
C SER A 121 -5.79 9.65 9.74
N MET A 122 -5.48 8.74 8.81
CA MET A 122 -6.20 8.57 7.54
C MET A 122 -6.98 7.24 7.44
N PRO A 123 -7.98 6.98 8.31
CA PRO A 123 -8.68 5.69 8.38
C PRO A 123 -9.53 5.34 7.16
N VAL A 124 -10.14 6.31 6.47
CA VAL A 124 -10.91 6.12 5.23
C VAL A 124 -9.99 5.65 4.12
N THR A 125 -8.81 6.25 3.98
CA THR A 125 -7.80 5.86 3.00
C THR A 125 -7.33 4.42 3.23
N ILE A 126 -6.97 4.06 4.48
CA ILE A 126 -6.56 2.68 4.83
C ILE A 126 -7.70 1.68 4.59
N PHE A 127 -8.93 2.05 4.92
CA PHE A 127 -10.11 1.22 4.65
C PHE A 127 -10.29 0.98 3.15
N CYS A 128 -10.17 2.02 2.33
CA CYS A 128 -10.27 1.93 0.88
C CYS A 128 -9.16 1.07 0.26
N ILE A 129 -7.93 1.16 0.75
CA ILE A 129 -6.83 0.26 0.35
C ILE A 129 -7.18 -1.19 0.66
N ARG A 130 -7.63 -1.47 1.89
CA ARG A 130 -7.99 -2.82 2.34
C ARG A 130 -9.10 -3.42 1.47
N GLU A 131 -10.19 -2.70 1.28
CA GLU A 131 -11.32 -3.18 0.47
C GLU A 131 -10.95 -3.28 -1.01
N GLY A 132 -10.20 -2.32 -1.56
CA GLY A 132 -9.75 -2.35 -2.95
C GLY A 132 -8.85 -3.56 -3.24
N ILE A 133 -7.89 -3.85 -2.37
CA ILE A 133 -7.06 -5.06 -2.48
C ILE A 133 -7.94 -6.32 -2.41
N ARG A 134 -8.88 -6.38 -1.46
CA ARG A 134 -9.79 -7.52 -1.30
C ARG A 134 -10.61 -7.78 -2.57
N GLN A 135 -11.13 -6.73 -3.21
CA GLN A 135 -11.91 -6.84 -4.43
C GLN A 135 -11.05 -7.22 -5.65
N LEU A 136 -9.86 -6.62 -5.80
CA LEU A 136 -8.93 -6.93 -6.89
C LEU A 136 -8.46 -8.39 -6.88
N ARG A 137 -8.32 -9.00 -5.70
CA ARG A 137 -7.97 -10.43 -5.59
C ARG A 137 -8.93 -11.29 -6.42
N ALA A 138 -10.24 -11.02 -6.37
CA ALA A 138 -11.24 -11.80 -7.10
C ALA A 138 -11.04 -11.76 -8.63
N VAL A 139 -10.42 -10.69 -9.16
CA VAL A 139 -10.11 -10.54 -10.58
C VAL A 139 -8.81 -11.26 -10.95
N VAL A 140 -7.77 -11.15 -10.11
CA VAL A 140 -6.43 -11.71 -10.36
C VAL A 140 -6.41 -13.24 -10.26
N ALA A 141 -7.34 -13.84 -9.51
CA ALA A 141 -7.56 -15.29 -9.41
C ALA A 141 -7.56 -16.01 -10.77
N ARG A 142 -7.93 -15.29 -11.83
CA ARG A 142 -8.21 -15.84 -13.15
C ARG A 142 -7.04 -15.76 -14.13
N LYS A 143 -5.94 -15.05 -13.81
CA LYS A 143 -5.00 -14.56 -14.85
C LYS A 143 -3.54 -14.99 -14.75
N ARG A 144 -3.01 -15.52 -13.63
CA ARG A 144 -1.55 -15.76 -13.52
C ARG A 144 -1.18 -17.05 -12.77
N ALA A 145 -0.28 -17.84 -13.37
CA ALA A 145 0.40 -18.95 -12.71
C ALA A 145 1.20 -18.46 -11.48
N ALA A 146 1.37 -19.34 -10.49
CA ALA A 146 2.06 -19.07 -9.22
C ALA A 146 3.56 -18.80 -9.44
N ARG A 147 3.89 -17.57 -9.86
CA ARG A 147 5.26 -17.04 -9.88
C ARG A 147 5.59 -16.43 -8.51
N PRO A 148 6.84 -16.55 -8.04
CA PRO A 148 7.26 -15.96 -6.78
C PRO A 148 7.18 -14.43 -6.82
N LEU A 149 6.92 -13.83 -5.67
CA LEU A 149 7.03 -12.40 -5.44
C LEU A 149 8.29 -12.11 -4.62
N TRP A 150 8.85 -10.93 -4.81
CA TRP A 150 10.06 -10.48 -4.14
C TRP A 150 9.78 -9.24 -3.31
N ARG A 151 10.39 -9.16 -2.13
CA ARG A 151 10.36 -7.97 -1.26
C ARG A 151 11.74 -7.72 -0.71
N GLY A 152 12.27 -6.53 -0.98
CA GLY A 152 13.48 -6.03 -0.37
C GLY A 152 13.18 -5.20 0.88
N VAL A 153 14.00 -5.35 1.92
CA VAL A 153 13.94 -4.55 3.13
C VAL A 153 15.32 -4.02 3.45
N LYS A 154 15.43 -2.70 3.59
CA LYS A 154 16.67 -1.99 3.94
C LYS A 154 16.85 -1.87 5.45
N ASN A 155 18.10 -1.74 5.90
CA ASN A 155 18.48 -1.50 7.29
C ASN A 155 17.95 -2.56 8.27
N VAL A 156 17.90 -3.82 7.85
CA VAL A 156 17.45 -4.94 8.68
C VAL A 156 18.50 -6.04 8.65
N THR A 157 18.80 -6.57 9.84
CA THR A 157 19.58 -7.79 10.03
C THR A 157 18.67 -8.84 10.64
N VAL A 158 18.66 -10.03 10.06
CA VAL A 158 17.86 -11.15 10.57
C VAL A 158 18.76 -12.05 11.40
N GLY A 159 18.49 -12.13 12.71
CA GLY A 159 19.17 -13.03 13.62
C GLY A 159 18.64 -14.47 13.52
N SER A 160 19.32 -15.39 14.20
CA SER A 160 18.88 -16.80 14.29
C SER A 160 17.54 -16.96 15.02
N ASP A 161 17.21 -16.00 15.88
CA ASP A 161 15.94 -15.90 16.62
C ASP A 161 14.74 -15.75 15.69
N PHE A 162 14.85 -14.99 14.59
CA PHE A 162 13.77 -14.85 13.62
C PHE A 162 13.27 -16.19 13.09
N PHE A 163 14.17 -17.10 12.71
CA PHE A 163 13.79 -18.42 12.21
C PHE A 163 13.33 -19.34 13.33
N ARG A 164 13.96 -19.26 14.50
CA ARG A 164 13.59 -20.06 15.67
C ARG A 164 12.17 -19.74 16.14
N ASP A 165 11.79 -18.46 16.13
CA ASP A 165 10.54 -17.97 16.70
C ASP A 165 9.40 -17.95 15.66
N GLY A 166 9.62 -18.52 14.46
CA GLY A 166 8.61 -18.68 13.42
C GLY A 166 8.43 -17.47 12.50
N GLY A 167 9.36 -16.51 12.53
CA GLY A 167 9.40 -15.34 11.65
C GLY A 167 8.80 -14.08 12.28
N GLY A 168 8.16 -13.26 11.45
CA GLY A 168 7.55 -12.00 11.86
C GLY A 168 6.30 -11.68 11.04
N VAL A 169 5.54 -10.68 11.50
CA VAL A 169 4.28 -10.25 10.86
C VAL A 169 4.44 -8.81 10.35
N GLU A 170 4.08 -8.58 9.09
CA GLU A 170 3.87 -7.24 8.56
C GLU A 170 2.40 -6.85 8.77
N VAL A 171 2.18 -5.78 9.55
CA VAL A 171 0.85 -5.29 9.92
C VAL A 171 0.31 -4.21 8.99
N ALA A 172 1.18 -3.59 8.18
CA ALA A 172 0.77 -2.68 7.13
C ALA A 172 0.52 -3.44 5.82
N PRO A 173 -0.15 -2.84 4.82
CA PRO A 173 -0.15 -3.41 3.49
C PRO A 173 1.29 -3.67 3.00
N MET A 174 1.52 -4.83 2.38
CA MET A 174 2.86 -5.28 1.97
C MET A 174 3.02 -5.14 0.46
N SER A 175 3.87 -4.21 0.02
CA SER A 175 4.30 -4.12 -1.38
C SER A 175 5.33 -5.21 -1.73
N THR A 176 5.20 -5.75 -2.93
CA THR A 176 6.06 -6.80 -3.50
C THR A 176 6.20 -6.58 -5.00
N SER A 177 7.24 -7.15 -5.61
CA SER A 177 7.46 -7.08 -7.06
C SER A 177 7.63 -8.47 -7.67
N TYR A 178 7.27 -8.62 -8.94
CA TYR A 178 7.66 -9.79 -9.73
C TYR A 178 9.14 -9.76 -10.15
N SER A 179 9.78 -8.58 -10.11
CA SER A 179 11.19 -8.40 -10.44
C SER A 179 12.05 -8.47 -9.18
N LEU A 180 13.00 -9.41 -9.17
CA LEU A 180 14.04 -9.49 -8.14
C LEU A 180 14.92 -8.22 -8.15
N GLU A 181 15.21 -7.68 -9.33
CA GLU A 181 16.01 -6.45 -9.47
C GLU A 181 15.37 -5.27 -8.75
N THR A 182 14.06 -5.08 -8.93
CA THR A 182 13.31 -4.06 -8.19
C THR A 182 13.43 -4.29 -6.69
N ALA A 183 13.23 -5.52 -6.20
CA ALA A 183 13.37 -5.82 -4.78
C ALA A 183 14.79 -5.52 -4.23
N VAL A 184 15.84 -5.83 -5.01
CA VAL A 184 17.22 -5.50 -4.65
C VAL A 184 17.42 -4.00 -4.52
N GLN A 185 16.93 -3.20 -5.48
CA GLN A 185 17.01 -1.74 -5.42
C GLN A 185 16.35 -1.18 -4.15
N TYR A 186 15.19 -1.72 -3.75
CA TYR A 186 14.51 -1.32 -2.51
C TYR A 186 15.26 -1.71 -1.22
N SER A 187 16.15 -2.71 -1.27
CA SER A 187 16.89 -3.19 -0.09
C SER A 187 18.30 -2.61 0.03
N MET A 188 18.80 -1.89 -0.98
CA MET A 188 20.18 -1.37 -1.02
C MET A 188 20.52 -0.55 0.23
N SER A 189 21.29 -1.16 1.13
CA SER A 189 21.75 -0.61 2.41
C SER A 189 22.85 -1.52 2.98
N PRO A 190 23.64 -1.08 3.98
CA PRO A 190 24.69 -1.90 4.58
C PRO A 190 24.20 -3.25 5.14
N CYS A 191 22.97 -3.30 5.66
CA CYS A 191 22.31 -4.51 6.12
C CYS A 191 20.96 -4.65 5.41
N SER A 192 20.75 -5.72 4.67
CA SER A 192 19.55 -5.89 3.85
C SER A 192 19.01 -7.31 3.88
N VAL A 193 17.70 -7.43 3.66
CA VAL A 193 17.00 -8.71 3.59
C VAL A 193 16.16 -8.74 2.31
N ILE A 194 16.20 -9.88 1.61
CA ILE A 194 15.35 -10.15 0.46
C ILE A 194 14.47 -11.35 0.79
N PHE A 195 13.15 -11.15 0.74
CA PHE A 195 12.17 -12.21 0.87
C PHE A 195 11.75 -12.72 -0.51
N LYS A 196 11.80 -14.04 -0.68
CA LYS A 196 11.10 -14.76 -1.75
C LYS A 196 9.77 -15.28 -1.20
N LEU A 197 8.67 -14.73 -1.67
CA LEU A 197 7.33 -15.10 -1.23
C LEU A 197 6.74 -16.08 -2.25
N VAL A 198 6.55 -17.32 -1.80
CA VAL A 198 5.86 -18.37 -2.55
C VAL A 198 4.43 -18.47 -2.01
N ARG A 199 3.46 -18.41 -2.91
CA ARG A 199 2.03 -18.45 -2.57
C ARG A 199 1.47 -19.81 -2.95
N SER A 200 0.80 -20.45 -2.01
CA SER A 200 0.24 -21.79 -2.15
C SER A 200 -1.26 -21.77 -2.48
N SER A 201 -1.94 -20.66 -2.18
CA SER A 201 -3.38 -20.54 -2.32
C SER A 201 -3.82 -19.19 -2.88
N PHE A 202 -5.05 -19.15 -3.40
CA PHE A 202 -5.69 -17.92 -3.84
C PHE A 202 -5.79 -16.86 -2.73
N MET A 203 -5.96 -17.28 -1.47
CA MET A 203 -6.09 -16.37 -0.33
C MET A 203 -4.79 -15.63 0.00
N GLU A 204 -3.64 -16.21 -0.38
CA GLU A 204 -2.31 -15.62 -0.26
C GLU A 204 -1.97 -14.67 -1.44
N GLN A 205 -2.85 -14.57 -2.44
CA GLN A 205 -2.66 -13.67 -3.56
C GLN A 205 -2.90 -12.22 -3.12
N GLY A 206 -1.96 -11.32 -3.45
CA GLY A 206 -2.15 -9.87 -3.34
C GLY A 206 -3.03 -9.30 -4.48
N ALA A 207 -3.05 -7.98 -4.57
CA ALA A 207 -3.61 -7.27 -5.72
C ALA A 207 -2.49 -6.81 -6.66
N ASP A 208 -2.74 -6.88 -7.96
CA ASP A 208 -1.85 -6.32 -8.98
C ASP A 208 -2.26 -4.86 -9.23
N LEU A 209 -1.30 -3.94 -9.09
CA LEU A 209 -1.49 -2.49 -9.17
C LEU A 209 -0.66 -1.85 -10.29
N ASP A 210 -0.11 -2.66 -11.22
CA ASP A 210 0.72 -2.16 -12.34
C ASP A 210 -0.12 -1.47 -13.43
N TRP A 211 -1.45 -1.45 -13.33
CA TRP A 211 -2.35 -0.89 -14.33
C TRP A 211 -2.63 0.60 -14.16
#